data_AF-A0A7G2SCH5-F1
#
_entry.id   AF-A0A7G2SCH5-F1
#
_cell.length_a   1.000
_cell.length_b   1.000
_cell.length_c   1.000
_cell.angle_alpha   90.00
_cell.angle_beta   90.00
_cell.angle_gamma   90.00
#
_symmetry.space_group_name_H-M   'P 1'
#
loop_
_entity.id
_entity.type
_entity.pdbx_description
1 polymer ?
#
loop_
_entity_poly.entity_id
_entity_poly.type
_entity_poly.pdbx_seq_one_letter_code
_entity_poly.pdbx_strand_id
1 'polypeptide(L)'
;MMKKSFASLLTSLILLPAYSHADSPYFSLKDGDGFKRFSISAGWLHAMPQGKANPVYINTRVAEGTQSKVGDVSTDSVLNAIDQSTVAGKAWYGLLNTGYKDLLGGNTLPSALAGTATINGLSQWEAPNTGLEAQNADTLGILTNYYFTDNWSLEIKAGIPPKVDIKGKGTIYAPLSGSATPLKDGSLLGNAIGNIISQAGGDIPLKQDIKITDLEQGKRAASVRAWLPAAELHYQFGRSGVNKFRPYVGVGVMYAYFNEVKLNPDIEADLITAGHMIQNIQDNKAGAALDKKTSSANPIVDVKATDTFAPIATIGATYDFNENWFAVGSVSYSKMNNEAKITVTDSNTGKELINSKTKIDIDPLITYVGVGYRF
;
A
#
# COMPACT_ATOMS: atom_id res chain seq x y z
N MET A 1 10.13 18.49 -1.22
CA MET A 1 10.50 19.84 -0.75
C MET A 1 9.80 20.06 0.60
N MET A 2 10.53 19.89 1.71
CA MET A 2 9.99 19.89 3.07
C MET A 2 9.38 21.26 3.43
N LYS A 3 8.09 21.28 3.78
CA LYS A 3 7.49 22.43 4.47
C LYS A 3 8.04 22.45 5.89
N LYS A 4 9.13 23.19 6.09
CA LYS A 4 9.74 23.53 7.40
C LYS A 4 8.76 24.22 8.39
N SER A 5 7.53 24.49 7.98
CA SER A 5 6.52 25.20 8.75
C SER A 5 5.87 24.40 9.88
N PHE A 6 5.89 23.06 9.84
CA PHE A 6 5.19 22.25 10.86
C PHE A 6 6.01 22.03 12.12
N ALA A 7 7.33 21.85 11.98
CA ALA A 7 8.25 21.78 13.12
C ALA A 7 8.28 23.11 13.90
N SER A 8 8.25 24.24 13.19
CA SER A 8 8.18 25.57 13.80
C SER A 8 6.86 25.82 14.55
N LEU A 9 5.73 25.26 14.08
CA LEU A 9 4.43 25.35 14.77
C LEU A 9 4.41 24.53 16.08
N LEU A 10 5.03 23.35 16.07
CA LEU A 10 5.14 22.51 17.26
C LEU A 10 6.02 23.17 18.33
N THR A 11 7.15 23.77 17.95
CA THR A 11 7.99 24.53 18.89
C THR A 11 7.35 25.83 19.36
N SER A 12 6.51 26.49 18.56
CA SER A 12 5.81 27.70 19.00
C SER A 12 4.70 27.40 20.02
N LEU A 13 4.02 26.24 19.92
CA LEU A 13 3.04 25.81 20.93
C LEU A 13 3.67 25.41 22.26
N ILE A 14 4.89 24.87 22.26
CA ILE A 14 5.61 24.48 23.48
C ILE A 14 6.17 25.73 24.22
N LEU A 15 6.41 26.84 23.52
CA LEU A 15 6.94 28.10 24.10
C LEU A 15 5.87 29.16 24.43
N LEU A 16 4.62 28.95 24.03
CA LEU A 16 3.49 29.84 24.37
C LEU A 16 3.22 30.03 25.88
N PRO A 17 3.63 29.15 26.82
CA PRO A 17 3.45 29.43 28.25
C PRO A 17 4.40 30.50 28.80
N ALA A 18 5.51 30.81 28.13
CA ALA A 18 6.55 31.66 28.71
C ALA A 18 6.36 33.17 28.44
N TYR A 19 5.53 33.57 27.47
CA TYR A 19 5.46 34.98 27.04
C TYR A 19 4.06 35.55 26.71
N SER A 20 2.99 34.77 26.77
CA SER A 20 1.63 35.30 26.57
C SER A 20 0.91 35.58 27.89
N HIS A 21 1.34 36.64 28.59
CA HIS A 21 0.41 37.42 29.40
C HIS A 21 -0.44 38.27 28.45
N ALA A 22 -1.45 37.66 27.83
CA ALA A 22 -2.41 38.37 26.99
C ALA A 22 -3.73 38.50 27.75
N ASP A 23 -3.95 39.67 28.35
CA ASP A 23 -5.23 40.14 28.89
C ASP A 23 -6.24 40.32 27.75
N SER A 24 -6.75 39.21 27.19
CA SER A 24 -7.86 39.25 26.24
C SER A 24 -9.16 38.78 26.90
N PRO A 25 -10.27 39.54 26.81
CA PRO A 25 -11.52 39.23 27.52
C PRO A 25 -12.20 37.94 27.07
N TYR A 26 -11.84 37.41 25.90
CA TYR A 26 -12.40 36.17 25.35
C TYR A 26 -11.62 34.91 25.75
N PHE A 27 -10.42 35.05 26.33
CA PHE A 27 -9.64 33.96 26.93
C PHE A 27 -9.61 33.99 28.48
N SER A 28 -10.33 34.95 29.08
CA SER A 28 -10.54 35.04 30.53
C SER A 28 -11.92 34.52 30.92
N LEU A 29 -12.00 33.27 31.36
CA LEU A 29 -13.09 32.77 32.21
C LEU A 29 -12.48 32.49 33.59
N LYS A 30 -12.81 33.34 34.56
CA LYS A 30 -12.35 33.22 35.96
C LYS A 30 -13.16 32.13 36.65
N ASP A 31 -12.53 30.97 36.86
CA ASP A 31 -12.92 30.01 37.89
C ASP A 31 -11.82 30.01 38.96
N GLY A 32 -12.02 30.77 40.05
CA GLY A 32 -11.27 30.68 41.32
C GLY A 32 -9.76 30.93 41.32
N ASP A 33 -9.22 31.27 42.50
CA ASP A 33 -7.78 31.20 42.77
C ASP A 33 -7.33 29.73 42.75
N GLY A 34 -6.31 29.39 41.96
CA GLY A 34 -5.67 28.06 41.95
C GLY A 34 -6.17 27.05 40.89
N PHE A 35 -7.01 27.45 39.93
CA PHE A 35 -7.43 26.57 38.83
C PHE A 35 -6.27 26.27 37.85
N LYS A 36 -5.88 25.00 37.80
CA LYS A 36 -4.78 24.51 36.96
C LYS A 36 -5.24 24.27 35.53
N ARG A 37 -4.82 25.15 34.62
CA ARG A 37 -5.32 25.24 33.24
C ARG A 37 -4.67 24.26 32.28
N PHE A 38 -3.53 23.70 32.66
CA PHE A 38 -2.76 22.85 31.78
C PHE A 38 -2.46 21.51 32.44
N SER A 39 -2.50 20.45 31.65
CA SER A 39 -1.88 19.19 32.04
C SER A 39 -1.08 18.60 30.89
N ILE A 40 -0.06 17.84 31.28
CA ILE A 40 0.71 17.01 30.37
C ILE A 40 0.79 15.61 30.98
N SER A 41 0.61 14.59 30.15
CA SER A 41 0.85 13.21 30.52
C SER A 41 1.75 12.53 29.51
N ALA A 42 2.55 11.60 29.99
CA ALA A 42 3.34 10.71 29.15
C ALA A 42 3.02 9.26 29.53
N GLY A 43 2.94 8.40 28.53
CA GLY A 43 2.46 7.04 28.74
C GLY A 43 2.67 6.13 27.55
N TRP A 44 2.30 4.87 27.75
CA TRP A 44 2.30 3.86 26.71
C TRP A 44 1.06 4.01 25.86
N LEU A 45 1.23 3.99 24.55
CA LEU A 45 0.17 4.01 23.55
C LEU A 45 0.29 2.74 22.71
N HIS A 46 -0.78 1.94 22.70
CA HIS A 46 -0.89 0.74 21.89
C HIS A 46 -1.98 0.94 20.83
N ALA A 47 -1.62 0.82 19.56
CA ALA A 47 -2.54 0.95 18.44
C ALA A 47 -2.80 -0.42 17.81
N MET A 48 -4.08 -0.77 17.70
CA MET A 48 -4.56 -2.00 17.05
C MET A 48 -5.45 -1.65 15.85
N PRO A 49 -4.92 -1.70 14.62
CA PRO A 49 -5.73 -1.58 13.41
C PRO A 49 -6.83 -2.65 13.38
N GLN A 50 -8.05 -2.27 12.96
CA GLN A 50 -9.20 -3.19 12.85
C GLN A 50 -9.66 -3.41 11.39
N GLY A 51 -9.07 -2.68 10.45
CA GLY A 51 -9.43 -2.79 9.04
C GLY A 51 -8.92 -4.09 8.39
N LYS A 52 -9.47 -4.38 7.20
CA LYS A 52 -9.22 -5.62 6.45
C LYS A 52 -8.51 -5.31 5.14
N ALA A 53 -7.86 -6.32 4.58
CA ALA A 53 -7.29 -6.26 3.24
C ALA A 53 -8.37 -5.89 2.20
N ASN A 54 -8.07 -4.88 1.37
CA ASN A 54 -8.82 -4.58 0.16
C ASN A 54 -8.02 -4.97 -1.08
N PRO A 55 -8.70 -5.36 -2.18
CA PRO A 55 -8.05 -5.72 -3.43
C PRO A 55 -7.07 -4.67 -3.94
N VAL A 56 -6.01 -5.15 -4.59
CA VAL A 56 -5.08 -4.27 -5.32
C VAL A 56 -5.62 -4.08 -6.74
N TYR A 57 -5.77 -2.83 -7.15
CA TYR A 57 -6.06 -2.44 -8.52
C TYR A 57 -4.76 -2.17 -9.25
N ILE A 58 -4.56 -2.78 -10.41
CA ILE A 58 -3.34 -2.65 -11.21
C ILE A 58 -3.71 -2.06 -12.56
N ASN A 59 -2.91 -1.10 -13.01
CA ASN A 59 -2.93 -0.52 -14.34
C ASN A 59 -1.51 -0.61 -14.91
N THR A 60 -1.39 -0.96 -16.19
CA THR A 60 -0.09 -0.98 -16.88
C THR A 60 -0.16 -0.19 -18.18
N ARG A 61 1.01 0.04 -18.76
CA ARG A 61 1.13 0.73 -20.03
C ARG A 61 0.79 -0.14 -21.26
N VAL A 62 0.46 -1.42 -21.08
CA VAL A 62 0.07 -2.32 -22.17
C VAL A 62 -1.41 -2.14 -22.47
N ALA A 63 -1.75 -1.49 -23.59
CA ALA A 63 -3.13 -1.35 -24.02
C ALA A 63 -3.71 -2.70 -24.48
N GLU A 64 -5.04 -2.86 -24.38
CA GLU A 64 -5.73 -4.00 -24.97
C GLU A 64 -5.48 -4.05 -26.49
N GLY A 65 -5.19 -5.23 -27.02
CA GLY A 65 -4.85 -5.46 -28.41
C GLY A 65 -3.42 -5.06 -28.80
N THR A 66 -2.52 -4.84 -27.84
CA THR A 66 -1.12 -4.51 -28.14
C THR A 66 -0.48 -5.63 -28.93
N GLN A 67 -0.06 -5.34 -30.16
CA GLN A 67 0.70 -6.27 -30.99
C GLN A 67 2.19 -6.11 -30.72
N SER A 68 2.85 -7.21 -30.38
CA SER A 68 4.28 -7.24 -30.07
C SER A 68 4.91 -8.45 -30.73
N LYS A 69 6.12 -8.29 -31.27
CA LYS A 69 6.88 -9.46 -31.77
C LYS A 69 7.22 -10.36 -30.58
N VAL A 70 7.13 -11.67 -30.77
CA VAL A 70 7.44 -12.62 -29.69
C VAL A 70 8.96 -12.66 -29.45
N GLY A 71 9.76 -12.73 -30.51
CA GLY A 71 11.20 -12.91 -30.37
C GLY A 71 11.55 -14.33 -29.91
N ASP A 72 12.75 -14.52 -29.36
CA ASP A 72 13.16 -15.82 -28.79
C ASP A 72 12.42 -16.09 -27.48
N VAL A 73 11.78 -17.26 -27.38
CA VAL A 73 10.96 -17.65 -26.22
C VAL A 73 11.17 -19.11 -25.85
N SER A 74 11.11 -19.46 -24.57
CA SER A 74 11.12 -20.87 -24.15
C SER A 74 9.88 -21.61 -24.66
N THR A 75 10.07 -22.83 -25.17
CA THR A 75 8.95 -23.68 -25.60
C THR A 75 8.02 -23.98 -24.43
N ASP A 76 8.54 -24.16 -23.21
CA ASP A 76 7.74 -24.42 -22.01
C ASP A 76 6.90 -23.21 -21.60
N SER A 77 7.46 -22.00 -21.73
CA SER A 77 6.71 -20.76 -21.49
C SER A 77 5.53 -20.65 -22.45
N VAL A 78 5.73 -20.93 -23.74
CA VAL A 78 4.65 -20.94 -24.73
C VAL A 78 3.62 -22.01 -24.41
N LEU A 79 4.04 -23.26 -24.14
CA LEU A 79 3.13 -24.37 -23.83
C LEU A 79 2.24 -24.08 -22.62
N ASN A 80 2.79 -23.46 -21.57
CA ASN A 80 2.05 -23.05 -20.38
C ASN A 80 1.07 -21.89 -20.64
N ALA A 81 1.34 -21.08 -21.67
CA ALA A 81 0.51 -19.94 -22.04
C ALA A 81 -0.68 -20.31 -22.95
N ILE A 82 -0.63 -21.47 -23.61
CA ILE A 82 -1.66 -21.90 -24.57
C ILE A 82 -2.99 -22.21 -23.87
N ASP A 83 -4.08 -21.67 -24.40
CA ASP A 83 -5.43 -21.98 -23.94
C ASP A 83 -5.90 -23.35 -24.45
N GLN A 84 -5.66 -24.39 -23.66
CA GLN A 84 -6.10 -25.76 -23.95
C GLN A 84 -7.61 -26.00 -23.82
N SER A 85 -8.41 -25.00 -23.42
CA SER A 85 -9.88 -25.14 -23.41
C SER A 85 -10.45 -25.15 -24.84
N THR A 86 -9.71 -24.59 -25.80
CA THR A 86 -10.11 -24.51 -27.21
C THR A 86 -9.58 -25.71 -28.01
N VAL A 87 -10.29 -26.07 -29.08
CA VAL A 87 -9.85 -27.14 -30.00
C VAL A 87 -8.50 -26.77 -30.65
N ALA A 88 -8.34 -25.52 -31.06
CA ALA A 88 -7.11 -25.00 -31.64
C ALA A 88 -5.94 -25.05 -30.64
N GLY A 89 -6.16 -24.64 -29.39
CA GLY A 89 -5.12 -24.69 -28.36
C GLY A 89 -4.65 -26.11 -28.04
N LYS A 90 -5.54 -27.10 -28.00
CA LYS A 90 -5.14 -28.51 -27.85
C LYS A 90 -4.28 -29.01 -29.01
N ALA A 91 -4.64 -28.63 -30.24
CA ALA A 91 -3.86 -29.00 -31.42
C ALA A 91 -2.47 -28.34 -31.39
N TRP A 92 -2.40 -27.06 -31.06
CA TRP A 92 -1.15 -26.31 -30.90
C TRP A 92 -0.26 -26.86 -29.79
N TYR A 93 -0.84 -27.20 -28.63
CA TYR A 93 -0.11 -27.82 -27.53
C TYR A 93 0.50 -29.16 -27.96
N GLY A 94 -0.27 -30.02 -28.62
CA GLY A 94 0.22 -31.29 -29.15
C GLY A 94 1.38 -31.10 -30.13
N LEU A 95 1.22 -30.23 -31.12
CA LEU A 95 2.25 -29.97 -32.13
C LEU A 95 3.55 -29.41 -31.55
N LEU A 96 3.47 -28.49 -30.59
CA LEU A 96 4.66 -27.92 -29.96
C LEU A 96 5.33 -28.91 -28.99
N ASN A 97 4.52 -29.66 -28.22
CA ASN A 97 5.04 -30.58 -27.21
C ASN A 97 5.64 -31.85 -27.81
N THR A 98 5.03 -32.45 -28.85
CA THR A 98 5.53 -33.70 -29.46
C THR A 98 6.20 -33.46 -30.81
N GLY A 99 5.73 -32.49 -31.60
CA GLY A 99 6.27 -32.22 -32.93
C GLY A 99 7.55 -31.41 -32.89
N TYR A 100 7.61 -30.33 -32.10
CA TYR A 100 8.78 -29.45 -32.05
C TYR A 100 9.80 -29.90 -31.00
N LYS A 101 9.34 -30.10 -29.75
CA LYS A 101 10.25 -30.40 -28.62
C LYS A 101 10.95 -31.75 -28.77
N ASP A 102 10.23 -32.80 -29.17
CA ASP A 102 10.81 -34.15 -29.29
C ASP A 102 11.61 -34.35 -30.59
N LEU A 103 11.19 -33.72 -31.71
CA LEU A 103 11.82 -33.93 -33.03
C LEU A 103 13.03 -33.03 -33.27
N LEU A 104 12.99 -31.78 -32.77
CA LEU A 104 14.04 -30.79 -33.02
C LEU A 104 14.91 -30.51 -31.80
N GLY A 105 14.61 -31.12 -30.64
CA GLY A 105 15.39 -30.97 -29.40
C GLY A 105 15.48 -29.53 -28.87
N GLY A 106 14.62 -28.64 -29.37
CA GLY A 106 14.67 -27.20 -29.09
C GLY A 106 13.87 -26.83 -27.85
N ASN A 107 14.58 -26.45 -26.77
CA ASN A 107 13.96 -25.85 -25.58
C ASN A 107 13.54 -24.39 -25.80
N THR A 108 13.92 -23.80 -26.94
CA THR A 108 13.66 -22.39 -27.28
C THR A 108 13.11 -22.29 -28.69
N LEU A 109 11.98 -21.61 -28.83
CA LEU A 109 11.41 -21.23 -30.12
C LEU A 109 12.09 -19.93 -30.59
N PRO A 110 12.86 -19.95 -31.70
CA PRO A 110 13.58 -18.78 -32.16
C PRO A 110 12.62 -17.72 -32.75
N SER A 111 13.07 -16.47 -32.74
CA SER A 111 12.32 -15.30 -33.21
C SER A 111 11.82 -15.41 -34.64
N ALA A 112 12.55 -16.17 -35.47
CA ALA A 112 12.21 -16.45 -36.86
C ALA A 112 10.96 -17.33 -37.02
N LEU A 113 10.50 -18.01 -35.96
CA LEU A 113 9.35 -18.89 -35.98
C LEU A 113 8.20 -18.40 -35.10
N ALA A 114 8.52 -17.71 -34.00
CA ALA A 114 7.57 -17.33 -32.96
C ALA A 114 6.54 -16.26 -33.38
N GLY A 115 6.83 -15.46 -34.41
CA GLY A 115 5.86 -14.51 -34.99
C GLY A 115 5.50 -13.34 -34.08
N THR A 116 4.21 -12.97 -34.08
CA THR A 116 3.66 -11.81 -33.35
C THR A 116 2.56 -12.25 -32.39
N ALA A 117 2.51 -11.65 -31.21
CA ALA A 117 1.46 -11.87 -30.23
C ALA A 117 0.61 -10.60 -30.06
N THR A 118 -0.71 -10.78 -30.00
CA THR A 118 -1.68 -9.78 -29.57
C THR A 118 -1.96 -10.02 -28.09
N ILE A 119 -1.73 -9.00 -27.26
CA ILE A 119 -1.79 -9.09 -25.80
C ILE A 119 -3.02 -8.34 -25.28
N ASN A 120 -3.77 -9.00 -24.41
CA ASN A 120 -4.98 -8.52 -23.76
C ASN A 120 -4.98 -8.88 -22.25
N GLY A 121 -5.79 -8.17 -21.46
CA GLY A 121 -5.99 -8.38 -20.03
C GLY A 121 -4.93 -7.75 -19.13
N LEU A 122 -3.89 -7.17 -19.71
CA LEU A 122 -2.81 -6.52 -18.96
C LEU A 122 -2.97 -5.01 -18.81
N SER A 123 -3.99 -4.39 -19.44
CA SER A 123 -4.17 -2.93 -19.34
C SER A 123 -4.59 -2.51 -17.94
N GLN A 124 -5.63 -3.14 -17.40
CA GLN A 124 -6.15 -2.88 -16.07
C GLN A 124 -6.87 -4.11 -15.54
N TRP A 125 -6.60 -4.48 -14.29
CA TRP A 125 -7.34 -5.53 -13.59
C TRP A 125 -7.36 -5.30 -12.08
N GLU A 126 -8.26 -6.01 -11.42
CA GLU A 126 -8.31 -6.13 -9.97
C GLU A 126 -7.74 -7.48 -9.57
N ALA A 127 -6.89 -7.51 -8.54
CA ALA A 127 -6.39 -8.75 -7.94
C ALA A 127 -7.28 -9.13 -6.75
N PRO A 128 -8.31 -9.97 -6.93
CA PRO A 128 -9.22 -10.33 -5.84
C PRO A 128 -8.50 -11.12 -4.76
N ASN A 129 -9.01 -11.06 -3.53
CA ASN A 129 -8.44 -11.75 -2.36
C ASN A 129 -6.99 -11.35 -2.04
N THR A 130 -6.57 -10.17 -2.50
CA THR A 130 -5.29 -9.57 -2.13
C THR A 130 -5.49 -8.35 -1.25
N GLY A 131 -4.41 -7.87 -0.62
CA GLY A 131 -4.39 -6.56 0.02
C GLY A 131 -3.34 -6.43 1.12
N LEU A 132 -3.48 -5.38 1.90
CA LEU A 132 -2.52 -4.97 2.91
C LEU A 132 -3.25 -4.71 4.24
N GLU A 133 -2.70 -5.24 5.33
CA GLU A 133 -3.22 -5.10 6.69
C GLU A 133 -2.13 -4.53 7.60
N ALA A 134 -2.42 -3.40 8.26
CA ALA A 134 -1.51 -2.83 9.24
C ALA A 134 -1.47 -3.72 10.50
N GLN A 135 -0.27 -3.95 11.04
CA GLN A 135 -0.09 -4.67 12.29
C GLN A 135 -0.16 -3.72 13.50
N ASN A 136 -0.25 -4.32 14.69
CA ASN A 136 -0.23 -3.57 15.94
C ASN A 136 1.10 -2.82 16.10
N ALA A 137 1.02 -1.67 16.77
CA ALA A 137 2.19 -0.86 17.04
C ALA A 137 2.11 -0.25 18.44
N ASP A 138 3.27 -0.20 19.08
CA ASP A 138 3.43 0.37 20.40
C ASP A 138 4.35 1.58 20.33
N THR A 139 4.01 2.62 21.10
CA THR A 139 4.83 3.82 21.20
C THR A 139 4.64 4.55 22.52
N LEU A 140 5.47 5.56 22.75
CA LEU A 140 5.28 6.54 23.80
C LEU A 140 4.41 7.68 23.29
N GLY A 141 3.28 7.89 23.98
CA GLY A 141 2.35 8.97 23.74
C GLY A 141 2.54 10.11 24.75
N ILE A 142 2.22 11.31 24.31
CA ILE A 142 2.13 12.53 25.10
C ILE A 142 0.75 13.11 24.88
N LEU A 143 -0.01 13.30 25.95
CA LEU A 143 -1.29 14.02 25.90
C LEU A 143 -1.14 15.36 26.62
N THR A 144 -1.45 16.44 25.93
CA THR A 144 -1.47 17.79 26.52
C THR A 144 -2.90 18.31 26.51
N ASN A 145 -3.39 18.73 27.67
CA ASN A 145 -4.73 19.29 27.81
C ASN A 145 -4.66 20.76 28.21
N TYR A 146 -5.50 21.57 27.57
CA TYR A 146 -5.85 22.91 28.01
C TYR A 146 -7.29 22.94 28.49
N TYR A 147 -7.50 23.19 29.78
CA TYR A 147 -8.81 23.23 30.40
C TYR A 147 -9.42 24.63 30.27
N PHE A 148 -10.56 24.71 29.58
CA PHE A 148 -11.37 25.93 29.50
C PHE A 148 -12.17 26.12 30.78
N THR A 149 -12.66 25.02 31.35
CA THR A 149 -13.40 24.93 32.62
C THR A 149 -13.05 23.63 33.33
N ASP A 150 -13.62 23.37 34.51
CA ASP A 150 -13.51 22.09 35.21
C ASP A 150 -13.90 20.87 34.36
N ASN A 151 -14.78 21.05 33.37
CA ASN A 151 -15.34 19.96 32.57
C ASN A 151 -14.88 20.00 31.11
N TRP A 152 -14.62 21.17 30.53
CA TRP A 152 -14.27 21.28 29.11
C TRP A 152 -12.78 21.50 28.90
N SER A 153 -12.19 20.73 28.00
CA SER A 153 -10.78 20.90 27.62
C SER A 153 -10.52 20.59 26.15
N LEU A 154 -9.43 21.15 25.63
CA LEU A 154 -8.85 20.77 24.35
C LEU A 154 -7.64 19.88 24.63
N GLU A 155 -7.69 18.64 24.13
CA GLU A 155 -6.58 17.69 24.18
C GLU A 155 -5.85 17.66 22.85
N ILE A 156 -4.52 17.72 22.90
CA ILE A 156 -3.65 17.37 21.78
C ILE A 156 -2.91 16.09 22.11
N LYS A 157 -3.02 15.11 21.22
CA LYS A 157 -2.31 13.83 21.30
C LYS A 157 -1.15 13.84 20.31
N ALA A 158 0.05 13.59 20.82
CA ALA A 158 1.23 13.39 20.03
C ALA A 158 2.01 12.19 20.57
N GLY A 159 3.03 11.75 19.85
CA GLY A 159 3.87 10.65 20.31
C GLY A 159 5.08 10.48 19.42
N ILE A 160 5.95 9.57 19.83
CA ILE A 160 7.03 9.13 18.95
C ILE A 160 6.38 8.33 17.81
N PRO A 161 6.60 8.66 16.54
CA PRO A 161 5.96 7.96 15.43
C PRO A 161 6.47 6.51 15.35
N PRO A 162 5.62 5.49 15.59
CA PRO A 162 6.06 4.11 15.54
C PRO A 162 6.37 3.68 14.10
N LYS A 163 7.19 2.63 13.99
CA LYS A 163 7.26 1.83 12.76
C LYS A 163 6.16 0.79 12.83
N VAL A 164 5.33 0.77 11.81
CA VAL A 164 4.21 -0.15 11.66
C VAL A 164 4.55 -1.10 10.52
N ASP A 165 4.51 -2.39 10.81
CA ASP A 165 4.68 -3.41 9.79
C ASP A 165 3.33 -3.66 9.11
N ILE A 166 3.38 -3.83 7.78
CA ILE A 166 2.22 -4.10 6.95
C ILE A 166 2.29 -5.55 6.49
N LYS A 167 1.28 -6.33 6.84
CA LYS A 167 1.13 -7.71 6.41
C LYS A 167 0.43 -7.74 5.06
N GLY A 168 1.00 -8.45 4.10
CA GLY A 168 0.34 -8.70 2.83
C GLY A 168 -0.61 -9.90 2.92
N LYS A 169 -1.58 -9.92 2.02
CA LYS A 169 -2.56 -11.00 1.87
C LYS A 169 -2.67 -11.40 0.42
N GLY A 170 -2.71 -12.71 0.16
CA GLY A 170 -2.89 -13.28 -1.17
C GLY A 170 -1.72 -13.07 -2.13
N THR A 171 -1.89 -13.61 -3.33
CA THR A 171 -0.91 -13.56 -4.43
C THR A 171 -1.51 -12.77 -5.60
N ILE A 172 -0.73 -11.88 -6.18
CA ILE A 172 -1.12 -11.09 -7.36
C ILE A 172 -0.77 -11.90 -8.62
N TYR A 173 -1.80 -12.10 -9.46
CA TYR A 173 -1.68 -12.66 -10.80
C TYR A 173 -2.04 -11.61 -11.83
N ALA A 174 -1.34 -11.61 -12.97
CA ALA A 174 -1.68 -10.82 -14.15
C ALA A 174 -2.42 -11.71 -15.16
N PRO A 175 -3.65 -11.37 -15.56
CA PRO A 175 -4.46 -12.20 -16.44
C PRO A 175 -4.04 -11.97 -17.89
N LEU A 176 -3.02 -12.70 -18.36
CA LEU A 176 -2.62 -12.65 -19.77
C LEU A 176 -3.65 -13.40 -20.61
N SER A 177 -4.18 -12.73 -21.62
CA SER A 177 -4.98 -13.35 -22.67
C SER A 177 -4.58 -12.80 -24.04
N GLY A 178 -4.93 -13.52 -25.11
CA GLY A 178 -4.68 -13.03 -26.46
C GLY A 178 -4.50 -14.13 -27.48
N SER A 179 -3.76 -13.81 -28.55
CA SER A 179 -3.43 -14.78 -29.58
C SER A 179 -2.02 -14.54 -30.11
N ALA A 180 -1.29 -15.61 -30.41
CA ALA A 180 -0.03 -15.53 -31.14
C ALA A 180 -0.21 -16.07 -32.55
N THR A 181 0.20 -15.29 -33.53
CA THR A 181 0.26 -15.69 -34.93
C THR A 181 1.70 -16.06 -35.25
N PRO A 182 2.00 -17.36 -35.45
CA PRO A 182 3.32 -17.79 -35.93
C PRO A 182 3.60 -17.22 -37.32
N LEU A 183 4.87 -17.19 -37.73
CA LEU A 183 5.27 -16.54 -38.99
C LEU A 183 4.42 -17.01 -40.20
N LYS A 184 3.79 -16.05 -40.89
CA LYS A 184 3.07 -16.21 -42.17
C LYS A 184 3.69 -15.32 -43.27
N ASP A 185 5.01 -15.41 -43.48
CA ASP A 185 5.70 -14.53 -44.44
C ASP A 185 5.81 -15.11 -45.87
N GLY A 186 5.22 -16.29 -46.13
CA GLY A 186 5.26 -16.93 -47.44
C GLY A 186 6.60 -17.54 -47.85
N SER A 187 7.62 -17.52 -46.97
CA SER A 187 8.88 -18.24 -47.16
C SER A 187 8.67 -19.77 -47.18
N LEU A 188 9.66 -20.53 -47.67
CA LEU A 188 9.61 -22.00 -47.66
C LEU A 188 9.36 -22.55 -46.24
N LEU A 189 9.93 -21.93 -45.21
CA LEU A 189 9.70 -22.25 -43.80
C LEU A 189 8.30 -21.80 -43.35
N GLY A 190 7.85 -20.60 -43.73
CA GLY A 190 6.51 -20.11 -43.47
C GLY A 190 5.39 -20.93 -44.12
N ASN A 191 5.64 -21.55 -45.28
CA ASN A 191 4.70 -22.45 -45.96
C ASN A 191 4.72 -23.86 -45.36
N ALA A 192 5.89 -24.37 -44.96
CA ALA A 192 6.00 -25.64 -44.23
C ALA A 192 5.30 -25.58 -42.87
N ILE A 193 5.51 -24.49 -42.13
CA ILE A 193 4.81 -24.21 -40.86
C ILE A 193 3.36 -23.82 -41.13
N GLY A 194 3.07 -23.12 -42.23
CA GLY A 194 1.71 -22.80 -42.70
C GLY A 194 0.84 -24.04 -42.90
N ASN A 195 1.41 -25.12 -43.46
CA ASN A 195 0.72 -26.40 -43.59
C ASN A 195 0.47 -27.07 -42.23
N ILE A 196 1.38 -26.93 -41.26
CA ILE A 196 1.20 -27.41 -39.88
C ILE A 196 0.14 -26.55 -39.15
N ILE A 197 0.19 -25.23 -39.28
CA ILE A 197 -0.80 -24.24 -38.79
C ILE A 197 -2.18 -24.56 -39.35
N SER A 198 -2.29 -24.94 -40.63
CA SER A 198 -3.55 -25.25 -41.28
C SER A 198 -4.27 -26.46 -40.66
N GLN A 199 -3.53 -27.36 -40.02
CA GLN A 199 -4.08 -28.49 -39.24
C GLN A 199 -4.44 -28.09 -37.80
N ALA A 200 -3.73 -27.13 -37.22
CA ALA A 200 -3.93 -26.66 -35.83
C ALA A 200 -5.01 -25.58 -35.67
N GLY A 201 -5.33 -24.88 -36.75
CA GLY A 201 -6.19 -23.71 -36.75
C GLY A 201 -5.40 -22.42 -36.50
N GLY A 202 -5.38 -21.55 -37.52
CA GLY A 202 -5.05 -20.13 -37.45
C GLY A 202 -3.99 -19.68 -36.44
N ASP A 203 -4.46 -19.02 -35.38
CA ASP A 203 -3.63 -18.40 -34.35
C ASP A 203 -3.64 -19.24 -33.07
N ILE A 204 -2.56 -19.19 -32.31
CA ILE A 204 -2.41 -19.85 -31.02
C ILE A 204 -3.19 -19.02 -29.98
N PRO A 205 -4.30 -19.53 -29.41
CA PRO A 205 -5.00 -18.82 -28.35
C PRO A 205 -4.17 -18.88 -27.06
N LEU A 206 -4.01 -17.74 -26.40
CA LEU A 206 -3.26 -17.59 -25.16
C LEU A 206 -4.20 -17.25 -24.01
N LYS A 207 -4.06 -17.96 -22.89
CA LYS A 207 -4.76 -17.68 -21.63
C LYS A 207 -3.96 -18.22 -20.46
N GLN A 208 -3.34 -17.31 -19.70
CA GLN A 208 -2.51 -17.67 -18.56
C GLN A 208 -2.53 -16.59 -17.49
N ASP A 209 -2.74 -17.00 -16.25
CA ASP A 209 -2.55 -16.12 -15.11
C ASP A 209 -1.07 -16.16 -14.69
N ILE A 210 -0.35 -15.08 -14.97
CA ILE A 210 1.07 -14.97 -14.65
C ILE A 210 1.23 -14.56 -13.19
N LYS A 211 1.85 -15.41 -12.36
CA LYS A 211 2.21 -15.04 -10.99
C LYS A 211 3.19 -13.86 -11.02
N ILE A 212 2.76 -12.73 -10.45
CA ILE A 212 3.56 -11.51 -10.31
C ILE A 212 4.31 -11.51 -8.99
N THR A 213 3.58 -11.52 -7.86
CA THR A 213 4.20 -11.53 -6.54
C THR A 213 3.26 -12.15 -5.52
N ASP A 214 3.83 -12.76 -4.49
CA ASP A 214 3.10 -13.25 -3.34
C ASP A 214 3.24 -12.25 -2.19
N LEU A 215 2.15 -11.58 -1.79
CA LEU A 215 2.19 -10.57 -0.74
C LEU A 215 2.38 -11.20 0.65
N GLU A 216 2.13 -12.50 0.78
CA GLU A 216 2.36 -13.26 2.02
C GLU A 216 3.80 -13.76 2.14
N GLN A 217 4.66 -13.50 1.14
CA GLN A 217 6.05 -13.91 1.21
C GLN A 217 6.81 -13.14 2.30
N GLY A 218 7.49 -13.88 3.17
CA GLY A 218 8.20 -13.33 4.31
C GLY A 218 7.30 -12.92 5.49
N LYS A 219 7.86 -12.14 6.42
CA LYS A 219 7.16 -11.75 7.66
C LYS A 219 6.20 -10.57 7.48
N ARG A 220 6.50 -9.70 6.53
CA ARG A 220 5.78 -8.46 6.24
C ARG A 220 5.94 -8.11 4.77
N ALA A 221 4.92 -7.47 4.20
CA ALA A 221 4.96 -6.95 2.84
C ALA A 221 5.66 -5.59 2.78
N ALA A 222 5.48 -4.75 3.79
CA ALA A 222 6.16 -3.46 3.92
C ALA A 222 6.32 -3.05 5.39
N SER A 223 7.08 -1.99 5.62
CA SER A 223 7.13 -1.28 6.90
C SER A 223 7.04 0.22 6.63
N VAL A 224 6.34 0.94 7.50
CA VAL A 224 6.07 2.38 7.33
C VAL A 224 6.16 3.08 8.68
N ARG A 225 6.58 4.34 8.69
CA ARG A 225 6.52 5.18 9.89
C ARG A 225 5.24 6.00 9.88
N ALA A 226 4.45 5.87 10.95
CA ALA A 226 3.14 6.50 11.08
C ALA A 226 3.20 7.71 12.01
N TRP A 227 2.74 8.86 11.53
CA TRP A 227 2.54 10.07 12.32
C TRP A 227 1.05 10.34 12.46
N LEU A 228 0.54 10.22 13.68
CA LEU A 228 -0.89 10.27 13.99
C LEU A 228 -1.22 11.34 15.05
N PRO A 229 -0.85 12.63 14.88
CA PRO A 229 -1.30 13.67 15.79
C PRO A 229 -2.83 13.80 15.77
N ALA A 230 -3.43 14.03 16.93
CA ALA A 230 -4.87 14.24 17.06
C ALA A 230 -5.18 15.44 17.96
N ALA A 231 -6.31 16.09 17.68
CA ALA A 231 -6.86 17.16 18.50
C ALA A 231 -8.32 16.83 18.82
N GLU A 232 -8.69 16.89 20.10
CA GLU A 232 -10.01 16.49 20.59
C GLU A 232 -10.57 17.49 21.61
N LEU A 233 -11.88 17.74 21.53
CA LEU A 233 -12.62 18.41 22.59
C LEU A 233 -13.12 17.37 23.58
N HIS A 234 -12.80 17.57 24.85
CA HIS A 234 -13.09 16.64 25.93
C HIS A 234 -14.09 17.23 26.91
N TYR A 235 -15.03 16.39 27.34
CA TYR A 235 -15.89 16.63 28.48
C TYR A 235 -15.53 15.66 29.61
N GLN A 236 -14.98 16.21 30.68
CA GLN A 236 -14.52 15.51 31.88
C GLN A 236 -15.58 15.61 32.97
N PHE A 237 -16.05 14.48 33.47
CA PHE A 237 -17.04 14.43 34.55
C PHE A 237 -16.38 14.65 35.93
N GLY A 238 -17.17 15.21 36.86
CA GLY A 238 -16.70 15.55 38.21
C GLY A 238 -15.86 16.82 38.25
N ARG A 239 -15.44 17.20 39.46
CA ARG A 239 -14.65 18.42 39.72
C ARG A 239 -13.25 18.08 40.22
N SER A 240 -12.27 18.86 39.78
CA SER A 240 -10.89 18.75 40.23
C SER A 240 -10.82 18.99 41.74
N GLY A 241 -9.97 18.25 42.46
CA GLY A 241 -9.80 18.36 43.93
C GLY A 241 -10.93 17.75 44.78
N VAL A 242 -12.10 17.48 44.20
CA VAL A 242 -13.21 16.80 44.88
C VAL A 242 -13.28 15.34 44.49
N ASN A 243 -13.30 15.05 43.20
CA ASN A 243 -13.40 13.69 42.67
C ASN A 243 -12.02 13.17 42.27
N LYS A 244 -11.54 12.12 42.93
CA LYS A 244 -10.28 11.46 42.55
C LYS A 244 -10.40 10.73 41.21
N PHE A 245 -11.46 9.95 41.01
CA PHE A 245 -11.73 9.27 39.75
C PHE A 245 -12.65 10.12 38.89
N ARG A 246 -12.20 10.46 37.68
CA ARG A 246 -12.91 11.34 36.77
C ARG A 246 -12.95 10.70 35.38
N PRO A 247 -14.10 10.16 34.94
CA PRO A 247 -14.25 9.71 33.56
C PRO A 247 -14.39 10.89 32.60
N TYR A 248 -14.02 10.71 31.34
CA TYR A 248 -14.18 11.69 30.28
C TYR A 248 -14.55 11.05 28.95
N VAL A 249 -15.14 11.87 28.08
CA VAL A 249 -15.40 11.54 26.69
C VAL A 249 -14.80 12.62 25.80
N GLY A 250 -14.30 12.24 24.63
CA GLY A 250 -13.64 13.13 23.69
C GLY A 250 -14.08 12.87 22.27
N VAL A 251 -14.16 13.92 21.47
CA VAL A 251 -14.37 13.83 20.01
C VAL A 251 -13.47 14.82 19.30
N GLY A 252 -12.98 14.44 18.12
CA GLY A 252 -12.08 15.31 17.38
C GLY A 252 -11.62 14.75 16.06
N VAL A 253 -10.43 15.19 15.65
CA VAL A 253 -9.83 14.86 14.37
C VAL A 253 -8.38 14.42 14.56
N MET A 254 -8.03 13.34 13.90
CA MET A 254 -6.67 12.84 13.73
C MET A 254 -6.17 13.17 12.32
N TYR A 255 -4.91 13.58 12.21
CA TYR A 255 -4.23 13.69 10.92
C TYR A 255 -3.24 12.54 10.79
N ALA A 256 -3.36 11.76 9.72
CA ALA A 256 -2.48 10.63 9.46
C ALA A 256 -1.55 10.92 8.30
N TYR A 257 -0.25 10.87 8.60
CA TYR A 257 0.84 11.07 7.67
C TYR A 257 1.82 9.89 7.75
N PHE A 258 2.26 9.40 6.60
CA PHE A 258 3.08 8.20 6.52
C PHE A 258 4.36 8.46 5.72
N ASN A 259 5.51 8.04 6.27
CA ASN A 259 6.80 8.17 5.59
C ASN A 259 7.70 6.96 5.84
N GLU A 260 8.91 6.98 5.26
CA GLU A 260 9.88 5.89 5.35
C GLU A 260 9.29 4.52 4.94
N VAL A 261 8.49 4.50 3.87
CA VAL A 261 7.92 3.25 3.34
C VAL A 261 9.05 2.38 2.80
N LYS A 262 9.17 1.17 3.35
CA LYS A 262 10.13 0.15 2.92
C LYS A 262 9.40 -1.11 2.54
N LEU A 263 9.49 -1.48 1.26
CA LEU A 263 8.92 -2.72 0.76
C LEU A 263 9.78 -3.93 1.21
N ASN A 264 9.18 -5.10 1.23
CA ASN A 264 9.93 -6.35 1.33
C ASN A 264 10.83 -6.49 0.08
N PRO A 265 12.14 -6.76 0.23
CA PRO A 265 13.06 -6.93 -0.90
C PRO A 265 12.61 -7.97 -1.94
N ASP A 266 11.97 -9.05 -1.52
CA ASP A 266 11.50 -10.11 -2.42
C ASP A 266 10.31 -9.61 -3.26
N ILE A 267 9.37 -8.90 -2.63
CA ILE A 267 8.25 -8.25 -3.33
C ILE A 267 8.78 -7.15 -4.27
N GLU A 268 9.78 -6.39 -3.84
CA GLU A 268 10.41 -5.36 -4.67
C GLU A 268 11.05 -5.97 -5.92
N ALA A 269 11.79 -7.07 -5.77
CA ALA A 269 12.41 -7.79 -6.88
C ALA A 269 11.37 -8.37 -7.87
N ASP A 270 10.26 -8.91 -7.35
CA ASP A 270 9.14 -9.38 -8.18
C ASP A 270 8.52 -8.24 -8.99
N LEU A 271 8.30 -7.06 -8.39
CA LEU A 271 7.76 -5.88 -9.07
C LEU A 271 8.73 -5.30 -10.10
N ILE A 272 10.04 -5.32 -9.84
CA ILE A 272 11.08 -4.97 -10.82
C ILE A 272 11.01 -5.94 -12.02
N THR A 273 10.88 -7.23 -11.76
CA THR A 273 10.73 -8.26 -12.80
C THR A 273 9.47 -8.01 -13.63
N ALA A 274 8.34 -7.68 -12.99
CA ALA A 274 7.11 -7.30 -13.68
C ALA A 274 7.30 -6.03 -14.54
N GLY A 275 8.07 -5.04 -14.07
CA GLY A 275 8.47 -3.88 -14.86
C GLY A 275 9.23 -4.28 -16.12
N HIS A 276 10.20 -5.19 -16.02
CA HIS A 276 10.90 -5.72 -17.19
C HIS A 276 9.96 -6.44 -18.16
N MET A 277 8.99 -7.21 -17.68
CA MET A 277 7.98 -7.86 -18.53
C MET A 277 7.19 -6.83 -19.34
N ILE A 278 6.67 -5.78 -18.70
CA ILE A 278 5.92 -4.72 -19.37
C ILE A 278 6.78 -3.98 -20.41
N GLN A 279 8.04 -3.69 -20.08
CA GLN A 279 8.94 -3.05 -21.04
C GLN A 279 9.28 -3.97 -22.22
N ASN A 280 9.53 -5.26 -21.98
CA ASN A 280 9.81 -6.22 -23.06
C ASN A 280 8.65 -6.32 -24.07
N ILE A 281 7.40 -6.21 -23.61
CA ILE A 281 6.24 -6.13 -24.50
C ILE A 281 6.34 -4.89 -25.40
N GLN A 282 6.70 -3.73 -24.85
CA GLN A 282 6.88 -2.48 -25.62
C GLN A 282 8.10 -2.52 -26.55
N ASP A 283 9.14 -3.27 -26.17
CA ASP A 283 10.36 -3.46 -26.96
C ASP A 283 10.19 -4.45 -28.12
N ASN A 284 8.98 -4.93 -28.38
CA ASN A 284 8.70 -6.00 -29.36
C ASN A 284 9.42 -7.32 -29.04
N LYS A 285 9.46 -7.69 -27.76
CA LYS A 285 10.07 -8.93 -27.25
C LYS A 285 9.14 -9.63 -26.25
N ALA A 286 7.88 -9.84 -26.63
CA ALA A 286 6.86 -10.43 -25.75
C ALA A 286 7.24 -11.83 -25.21
N GLY A 287 8.00 -12.61 -25.96
CA GLY A 287 8.56 -13.89 -25.52
C GLY A 287 9.57 -13.73 -24.39
N ALA A 288 10.42 -12.71 -24.45
CA ALA A 288 11.33 -12.36 -23.36
C ALA A 288 10.57 -11.88 -22.11
N ALA A 289 9.42 -11.22 -22.29
CA ALA A 289 8.51 -10.89 -21.17
C ALA A 289 7.95 -12.15 -20.51
N LEU A 290 7.48 -13.12 -21.31
CA LEU A 290 6.93 -14.37 -20.79
C LEU A 290 7.99 -15.20 -20.05
N ASP A 291 9.23 -15.18 -20.55
CA ASP A 291 10.41 -15.81 -19.91
C ASP A 291 10.97 -15.01 -18.72
N LYS A 292 10.37 -13.86 -18.36
CA LYS A 292 10.83 -12.97 -17.28
C LYS A 292 12.29 -12.49 -17.43
N LYS A 293 12.74 -12.30 -18.67
CA LYS A 293 14.09 -11.79 -18.97
C LYS A 293 14.18 -10.28 -18.71
N THR A 294 15.40 -9.80 -18.48
CA THR A 294 15.68 -8.35 -18.35
C THR A 294 15.39 -7.61 -19.66
N SER A 295 14.84 -6.40 -19.56
CA SER A 295 14.49 -5.54 -20.69
C SER A 295 15.49 -4.38 -20.89
N SER A 296 15.18 -3.45 -21.79
CA SER A 296 15.95 -2.20 -21.95
C SER A 296 15.76 -1.17 -20.83
N ALA A 297 14.72 -1.32 -20.00
CA ALA A 297 14.44 -0.44 -18.87
C ALA A 297 15.32 -0.75 -17.66
N ASN A 298 15.43 0.21 -16.75
CA ASN A 298 15.94 0.03 -15.40
C ASN A 298 14.80 0.33 -14.39
N PRO A 299 13.90 -0.64 -14.12
CA PRO A 299 12.72 -0.44 -13.29
C PRO A 299 13.09 -0.17 -11.83
N ILE A 300 12.46 0.84 -11.25
CA ILE A 300 12.53 1.16 -9.82
C ILE A 300 11.11 1.19 -9.24
N VAL A 301 10.97 0.80 -7.98
CA VAL A 301 9.68 0.74 -7.29
C VAL A 301 9.58 1.90 -6.31
N ASP A 302 8.53 2.71 -6.43
CA ASP A 302 8.18 3.76 -5.49
C ASP A 302 6.86 3.43 -4.82
N VAL A 303 6.80 3.57 -3.49
CA VAL A 303 5.60 3.29 -2.70
C VAL A 303 5.24 4.53 -1.89
N LYS A 304 4.01 5.01 -2.08
CA LYS A 304 3.47 6.17 -1.38
C LYS A 304 2.15 5.81 -0.71
N ALA A 305 1.96 6.29 0.52
CA ALA A 305 0.66 6.31 1.15
C ALA A 305 0.11 7.74 1.13
N THR A 306 -1.18 7.90 0.91
CA THR A 306 -1.83 9.22 0.98
C THR A 306 -2.01 9.65 2.43
N ASP A 307 -1.95 10.95 2.69
CA ASP A 307 -2.32 11.52 3.98
C ASP A 307 -3.84 11.63 4.10
N THR A 308 -4.38 11.55 5.32
CA THR A 308 -5.82 11.71 5.53
C THR A 308 -6.16 12.36 6.87
N PHE A 309 -7.33 12.99 6.94
CA PHE A 309 -7.94 13.39 8.21
C PHE A 309 -9.02 12.38 8.56
N ALA A 310 -9.04 11.93 9.81
CA ALA A 310 -9.96 10.92 10.31
C ALA A 310 -10.67 11.43 11.57
N PRO A 311 -11.99 11.25 11.71
CA PRO A 311 -12.67 11.51 12.97
C PRO A 311 -12.17 10.52 14.03
N ILE A 312 -12.03 10.98 15.27
CA ILE A 312 -11.66 10.17 16.43
C ILE A 312 -12.64 10.43 17.57
N ALA A 313 -13.01 9.37 18.29
CA ALA A 313 -13.76 9.43 19.52
C ALA A 313 -12.99 8.69 20.61
N THR A 314 -13.02 9.23 21.83
CA THR A 314 -12.28 8.72 22.98
C THR A 314 -13.19 8.58 24.17
N ILE A 315 -12.98 7.50 24.93
CA ILE A 315 -13.48 7.35 26.29
C ILE A 315 -12.28 7.11 27.19
N GLY A 316 -12.26 7.72 28.37
CA GLY A 316 -11.15 7.54 29.30
C GLY A 316 -11.50 7.92 30.71
N ALA A 317 -10.52 7.79 31.59
CA ALA A 317 -10.61 8.27 32.95
C ALA A 317 -9.26 8.73 33.46
N THR A 318 -9.31 9.71 34.37
CA THR A 318 -8.18 10.14 35.17
C THR A 318 -8.38 9.72 36.62
N TYR A 319 -7.29 9.43 37.32
CA TYR A 319 -7.25 9.18 38.75
C TYR A 319 -6.24 10.12 39.40
N ASP A 320 -6.73 11.14 40.10
CA ASP A 320 -5.91 12.14 40.78
C ASP A 320 -5.32 11.52 42.07
N PHE A 321 -4.00 11.40 42.12
CA PHE A 321 -3.26 10.97 43.31
C PHE A 321 -3.20 12.08 44.35
N ASN A 322 -2.95 13.31 43.87
CA ASN A 322 -2.99 14.57 44.59
C ASN A 322 -3.41 15.68 43.63
N GLU A 323 -3.33 16.94 44.05
CA GLU A 323 -3.78 18.07 43.24
C GLU A 323 -3.00 18.29 41.92
N ASN A 324 -1.82 17.69 41.78
CA ASN A 324 -0.96 17.85 40.60
C ASN A 324 -0.82 16.56 39.80
N TRP A 325 -0.59 15.44 40.47
CA TRP A 325 -0.27 14.17 39.83
C TRP A 325 -1.52 13.31 39.65
N PHE A 326 -1.67 12.76 38.44
CA PHE A 326 -2.78 11.88 38.10
C PHE A 326 -2.33 10.73 37.21
N ALA A 327 -3.00 9.59 37.30
CA ALA A 327 -2.96 8.55 36.27
C ALA A 327 -4.05 8.80 35.24
N VAL A 328 -3.84 8.36 34.00
CA VAL A 328 -4.80 8.47 32.91
C VAL A 328 -4.82 7.18 32.11
N GLY A 329 -6.03 6.74 31.77
CA GLY A 329 -6.26 5.61 30.89
C GLY A 329 -7.36 5.94 29.88
N SER A 330 -7.17 5.57 28.62
CA SER A 330 -8.17 5.82 27.59
C SER A 330 -8.20 4.77 26.48
N VAL A 331 -9.34 4.69 25.83
CA VAL A 331 -9.57 3.93 24.59
C VAL A 331 -10.14 4.89 23.56
N SER A 332 -9.52 4.94 22.39
CA SER A 332 -9.92 5.78 21.28
C SER A 332 -10.18 4.93 20.04
N TYR A 333 -11.20 5.28 19.27
CA TYR A 333 -11.50 4.68 17.98
C TYR A 333 -11.50 5.77 16.92
N SER A 334 -10.81 5.53 15.81
CA SER A 334 -10.82 6.42 14.65
C SER A 334 -11.23 5.66 13.41
N LYS A 335 -12.14 6.25 12.61
CA LYS A 335 -12.49 5.68 11.30
C LYS A 335 -11.56 6.27 10.25
N MET A 336 -10.62 5.48 9.76
CA MET A 336 -9.49 5.95 8.96
C MET A 336 -9.23 5.04 7.75
N ASN A 337 -9.34 5.66 6.58
CA ASN A 337 -9.10 5.04 5.28
C ASN A 337 -8.01 5.82 4.53
N ASN A 338 -7.04 5.11 3.97
CA ASN A 338 -5.96 5.67 3.17
C ASN A 338 -5.80 4.89 1.86
N GLU A 339 -5.07 5.46 0.90
CA GLU A 339 -4.71 4.78 -0.34
C GLU A 339 -3.19 4.58 -0.39
N ALA A 340 -2.76 3.35 -0.66
CA ALA A 340 -1.39 3.05 -1.02
C ALA A 340 -1.27 3.01 -2.54
N LYS A 341 -0.28 3.73 -3.06
CA LYS A 341 0.10 3.79 -4.47
C LYS A 341 1.48 3.16 -4.63
N ILE A 342 1.56 2.14 -5.46
CA ILE A 342 2.80 1.49 -5.85
C ILE A 342 3.03 1.81 -7.32
N THR A 343 4.20 2.34 -7.65
CA THR A 343 4.53 2.72 -9.02
C THR A 343 5.85 2.09 -9.41
N VAL A 344 5.87 1.38 -10.54
CA VAL A 344 7.09 0.87 -11.15
C VAL A 344 7.44 1.76 -12.32
N THR A 345 8.58 2.45 -12.22
CA THR A 345 9.01 3.45 -13.19
C THR A 345 10.34 3.03 -13.81
N ASP A 346 10.49 3.20 -15.11
CA ASP A 346 11.81 3.09 -15.75
C ASP A 346 12.66 4.32 -15.40
N SER A 347 13.73 4.14 -14.64
CA SER A 347 14.62 5.24 -14.26
C SER A 347 15.39 5.85 -15.44
N ASN A 348 15.53 5.14 -16.55
CA ASN A 348 16.20 5.66 -17.75
C ASN A 348 15.34 6.71 -18.47
N THR A 349 14.02 6.49 -18.53
CA THR A 349 13.09 7.32 -19.32
C THR A 349 12.08 8.10 -18.48
N GLY A 350 11.94 7.78 -17.19
CA GLY A 350 10.92 8.33 -16.29
C GLY A 350 9.50 7.83 -16.56
N LYS A 351 9.33 6.83 -17.43
CA LYS A 351 8.00 6.31 -17.79
C LYS A 351 7.48 5.36 -16.71
N GLU A 352 6.24 5.59 -16.27
CA GLU A 352 5.51 4.64 -15.43
C GLU A 352 5.11 3.41 -16.27
N LEU A 353 5.56 2.24 -15.84
CA LEU A 353 5.28 0.95 -16.47
C LEU A 353 4.04 0.29 -15.82
N ILE A 354 3.98 0.35 -14.48
CA ILE A 354 2.91 -0.22 -13.66
C ILE A 354 2.51 0.81 -12.61
N ASN A 355 1.20 1.02 -12.46
CA ASN A 355 0.61 1.83 -11.41
C ASN A 355 -0.43 0.98 -10.67
N SER A 356 -0.22 0.76 -9.39
CA SER A 356 -1.12 -0.04 -8.55
C SER A 356 -1.64 0.79 -7.39
N LYS A 357 -2.90 0.59 -7.05
CA LYS A 357 -3.60 1.28 -5.97
C LYS A 357 -4.32 0.28 -5.10
N THR A 358 -4.24 0.44 -3.80
CA THR A 358 -5.04 -0.35 -2.86
C THR A 358 -5.50 0.53 -1.71
N LYS A 359 -6.74 0.31 -1.28
CA LYS A 359 -7.31 0.98 -0.11
C LYS A 359 -6.82 0.28 1.14
N ILE A 360 -6.27 1.03 2.08
CA ILE A 360 -5.88 0.52 3.38
C ILE A 360 -6.87 1.06 4.40
N ASP A 361 -7.74 0.16 4.88
CA ASP A 361 -8.59 0.44 6.03
C ASP A 361 -7.77 0.17 7.27
N ILE A 362 -7.55 1.19 8.09
CA ILE A 362 -6.74 1.08 9.30
C ILE A 362 -7.67 0.98 10.50
N ASP A 363 -8.66 1.87 10.58
CA ASP A 363 -9.68 1.93 11.63
C ASP A 363 -9.11 1.62 13.04
N PRO A 364 -8.11 2.39 13.53
CA PRO A 364 -7.34 1.99 14.69
C PRO A 364 -8.15 2.10 15.99
N LEU A 365 -8.09 1.05 16.80
CA LEU A 365 -8.43 1.08 18.21
C LEU A 365 -7.14 1.36 19.01
N ILE A 366 -7.09 2.50 19.67
CA ILE A 366 -5.89 2.98 20.37
C ILE A 366 -6.16 2.95 21.87
N THR A 367 -5.27 2.32 22.63
CA THR A 367 -5.28 2.38 24.09
C THR A 367 -4.11 3.20 24.58
N TYR A 368 -4.32 3.95 25.66
CA TYR A 368 -3.30 4.75 26.31
C TYR A 368 -3.36 4.57 27.81
N VAL A 369 -2.19 4.42 28.44
CA VAL A 369 -2.04 4.41 29.90
C VAL A 369 -0.81 5.21 30.26
N GLY A 370 -0.96 6.20 31.13
CA GLY A 370 0.12 7.11 31.49
C GLY A 370 -0.06 7.79 32.84
N VAL A 371 0.94 8.60 33.17
CA VAL A 371 0.95 9.47 34.35
C VAL A 371 1.13 10.91 33.86
N GLY A 372 0.38 11.82 34.47
CA GLY A 372 0.42 13.23 34.14
C GLY A 372 0.57 14.15 35.33
N TYR A 373 0.92 15.38 35.01
CA TYR A 373 1.07 16.49 35.93
C TYR A 373 0.19 17.65 35.47
N ARG A 374 -0.53 18.25 36.41
CA ARG A 374 -1.40 19.41 36.24
C ARG A 374 -0.75 20.62 36.91
N PHE A 375 -0.73 21.76 36.21
CA PHE A 375 -0.10 23.00 36.66
C PHE A 375 -1.00 24.23 36.50
#